data_AF-A0A8B7TS75-F1
#
_entry.id   AF-A0A8B7TS75-F1
#
_cell.length_a   1.000
_cell.length_b   1.000
_cell.length_c   1.000
_cell.angle_alpha   90.00
_cell.angle_beta   90.00
_cell.angle_gamma   90.00
#
_symmetry.space_group_name_H-M   'P 1'
#
loop_
_entity.id
_entity.type
_entity.pdbx_description
1 polymer ?
#
loop_
_entity_poly.entity_id
_entity_poly.type
_entity_poly.pdbx_seq_one_letter_code
_entity_poly.pdbx_strand_id
1 'polypeptide(L)'
;LAFAMLAAVPPVFGLYSSFYPVIMYCFLGTSRHISIGPFAVISLMIGGVAVRLVPDDIVIPGGVNATNGTEARDALRVKVAMSVTLLSGIIQFCLGVCRFGFVAIYLTEPLVRGFTTAAAVHVFTSMLKYLFGVKTKRYSGIFSVVYSTVAVLQNVKNLNVCSLGVGLMVFGLLLGGKEFNERFKEKLPAPIPLEFFAVVMGTGISAGFNLQESYNVDVVGTLPLG
;
A
#
# COMPACT_ATOMS: atom_id res chain seq x y z
N LEU A 1 -2.73 1.43 6.26
CA LEU A 1 -2.02 0.15 6.49
C LEU A 1 -1.58 -0.51 5.18
N ALA A 2 -2.49 -0.97 4.32
CA ALA A 2 -2.16 -1.69 3.08
C ALA A 2 -1.20 -0.91 2.14
N PHE A 3 -1.36 0.41 2.02
CA PHE A 3 -0.48 1.24 1.20
C PHE A 3 0.97 1.32 1.70
N ALA A 4 1.23 1.19 3.01
CA ALA A 4 2.59 1.13 3.52
C ALA A 4 3.30 -0.18 3.11
N MET A 5 2.56 -1.30 3.07
CA MET A 5 3.09 -2.57 2.58
C MET A 5 3.47 -2.50 1.09
N LEU A 6 2.68 -1.79 0.26
CA LEU A 6 3.06 -1.49 -1.12
C LEU A 6 4.37 -0.71 -1.18
N ALA A 7 4.53 0.30 -0.33
CA ALA A 7 5.74 1.11 -0.22
C ALA A 7 6.96 0.37 0.34
N ALA A 8 6.84 -0.93 0.68
CA ALA A 8 7.91 -1.72 1.31
C ALA A 8 8.34 -1.17 2.68
N VAL A 9 7.44 -0.48 3.39
CA VAL A 9 7.70 0.14 4.70
C VAL A 9 6.81 -0.55 5.75
N PRO A 10 7.22 -0.62 7.03
CA PRO A 10 6.38 -1.18 8.07
C PRO A 10 4.95 -0.58 8.08
N PRO A 11 3.90 -1.39 8.29
CA PRO A 11 2.50 -0.97 8.15
C PRO A 11 2.10 0.26 8.99
N VAL A 12 2.76 0.45 10.13
CA VAL A 12 2.61 1.57 11.07
C VAL A 12 2.76 2.93 10.37
N PHE A 13 3.71 3.04 9.44
CA PHE A 13 3.94 4.29 8.71
C PHE A 13 2.75 4.69 7.84
N GLY A 14 1.88 3.74 7.49
CA GLY A 14 0.62 4.04 6.81
C GLY A 14 -0.41 4.72 7.72
N LEU A 15 -0.34 4.50 9.03
CA LEU A 15 -1.15 5.25 10.00
C LEU A 15 -0.58 6.67 10.15
N TYR A 16 0.74 6.81 10.30
CA TYR A 16 1.40 8.10 10.37
C TYR A 16 1.15 8.96 9.13
N SER A 17 1.24 8.37 7.93
CA SER A 17 0.96 9.08 6.67
C SER A 17 -0.50 9.51 6.49
N SER A 18 -1.43 8.93 7.26
CA SER A 18 -2.85 9.30 7.19
C SER A 18 -3.21 10.33 8.27
N PHE A 19 -2.52 10.30 9.43
CA PHE A 19 -2.80 11.17 10.56
C PHE A 19 -2.17 12.56 10.40
N TYR A 20 -0.84 12.64 10.19
CA TYR A 20 -0.12 13.91 10.20
C TYR A 20 -0.53 14.87 9.05
N PRO A 21 -0.70 14.42 7.79
CA PRO A 21 -1.09 15.32 6.71
C PRO A 21 -2.48 15.92 6.88
N VAL A 22 -3.41 15.19 7.50
CA VAL A 22 -4.77 15.69 7.75
C VAL A 22 -4.73 16.85 8.75
N ILE A 23 -3.96 16.73 9.84
CA ILE A 23 -3.77 17.81 10.80
C ILE A 23 -3.19 19.05 10.12
N MET A 24 -2.14 18.87 9.30
CA MET A 24 -1.54 19.98 8.56
C MET A 24 -2.53 20.61 7.56
N TYR A 25 -3.34 19.79 6.88
CA TYR A 25 -4.36 20.27 5.95
C TYR A 25 -5.49 21.04 6.64
N CYS A 26 -5.86 20.68 7.87
CA CYS A 26 -6.87 21.43 8.62
C CYS A 26 -6.48 22.91 8.83
N PHE A 27 -5.18 23.22 8.98
CA PHE A 27 -4.70 24.59 9.16
C PHE A 27 -4.44 25.33 7.84
N LEU A 28 -3.92 24.64 6.83
CA LEU A 28 -3.43 25.25 5.58
C LEU A 28 -4.37 25.05 4.38
N GLY A 29 -5.39 24.22 4.53
CA GLY A 29 -6.27 23.78 3.44
C GLY A 29 -7.27 24.86 3.01
N THR A 30 -7.42 25.02 1.69
CA THR A 30 -8.36 25.96 1.08
C THR A 30 -9.76 25.35 0.85
N SER A 31 -9.86 24.02 0.75
CA SER A 31 -11.10 23.32 0.40
C SER A 31 -11.63 22.47 1.56
N ARG A 32 -12.87 22.73 1.99
CA ARG A 32 -13.48 22.06 3.15
C ARG A 32 -13.94 20.62 2.90
N HIS A 33 -14.01 20.20 1.64
CA HIS A 33 -14.56 18.89 1.25
C HIS A 33 -13.50 17.87 0.82
N ILE A 34 -12.24 18.27 0.66
CA ILE A 34 -11.18 17.35 0.26
C ILE A 34 -10.51 16.76 1.51
N SER A 35 -10.43 15.43 1.55
CA SER A 35 -9.68 14.72 2.56
C SER A 35 -8.35 14.26 1.96
N ILE A 36 -7.24 14.64 2.58
CA ILE A 36 -5.91 14.19 2.18
C ILE A 36 -5.63 12.83 2.83
N GLY A 37 -5.04 11.92 2.06
CA GLY A 37 -4.66 10.61 2.54
C GLY A 37 -3.62 9.94 1.65
N PRO A 38 -3.13 8.75 2.05
CA PRO A 38 -2.18 7.99 1.26
C PRO A 38 -2.80 7.52 -0.07
N PHE A 39 -1.99 7.54 -1.13
CA PHE A 39 -2.40 7.10 -2.47
C PHE A 39 -1.59 5.87 -2.92
N ALA A 40 -2.25 4.92 -3.56
CA ALA A 40 -1.66 3.64 -3.96
C ALA A 40 -0.45 3.81 -4.90
N VAL A 41 -0.56 4.71 -5.87
CA VAL A 41 0.47 4.93 -6.90
C VAL A 41 1.70 5.58 -6.31
N ILE A 42 1.52 6.60 -5.45
CA ILE A 42 2.63 7.26 -4.73
C ILE A 42 3.35 6.23 -3.85
N SER A 43 2.59 5.35 -3.20
CA SER A 43 3.16 4.29 -2.36
C SER A 43 4.00 3.31 -3.18
N LEU A 44 3.55 2.91 -4.38
CA LEU A 44 4.35 2.10 -5.29
C LEU A 44 5.63 2.80 -5.77
N MET A 45 5.55 4.10 -6.08
CA MET A 45 6.73 4.87 -6.52
C MET A 45 7.78 4.98 -5.42
N ILE A 46 7.36 5.26 -4.18
CA ILE A 46 8.26 5.26 -3.00
C ILE A 46 8.84 3.86 -2.80
N GLY A 47 8.01 2.82 -2.89
CA GLY A 47 8.45 1.43 -2.76
C GLY A 47 9.48 1.01 -3.81
N GLY A 48 9.33 1.47 -5.07
CA GLY A 48 10.31 1.20 -6.12
C GLY A 48 11.67 1.86 -5.84
N VAL A 49 11.68 3.09 -5.33
CA VAL A 49 12.92 3.78 -4.93
C VAL A 49 13.54 3.11 -3.70
N ALA A 50 12.73 2.76 -2.71
CA ALA A 50 13.18 2.06 -1.49
C ALA A 50 13.80 0.70 -1.81
N VAL A 51 13.18 -0.09 -2.71
CA VAL A 51 13.72 -1.39 -3.16
C VAL A 51 14.97 -1.23 -4.00
N ARG A 52 15.05 -0.19 -4.85
CA ARG A 52 16.24 0.07 -5.68
C ARG A 52 17.46 0.47 -4.84
N LEU A 53 17.27 1.30 -3.81
CA LEU A 53 18.35 1.75 -2.92
C LEU A 53 18.66 0.74 -1.82
N VAL A 54 17.66 -0.02 -1.37
CA VAL A 54 17.78 -1.04 -0.33
C VAL A 54 17.24 -2.38 -0.86
N PRO A 55 18.01 -3.07 -1.75
CA PRO A 55 17.61 -4.35 -2.32
C PRO A 55 17.48 -5.45 -1.28
N ASP A 56 16.79 -6.53 -1.68
CA ASP A 56 16.49 -7.63 -0.76
C ASP A 56 17.73 -8.41 -0.30
N ASP A 57 18.83 -8.29 -1.04
CA ASP A 57 20.07 -9.05 -0.85
C ASP A 57 21.16 -8.22 -0.15
N ILE A 58 20.84 -7.08 0.49
CA ILE A 58 21.84 -6.31 1.24
C ILE A 58 22.43 -7.17 2.37
N VAL A 59 23.70 -7.52 2.21
CA VAL A 59 24.58 -7.97 3.29
C VAL A 59 24.89 -6.73 4.13
N ILE A 60 24.27 -6.62 5.29
CA ILE A 60 24.62 -5.58 6.26
C ILE A 60 26.05 -5.88 6.73
N PRO A 61 27.02 -4.97 6.52
CA PRO A 61 28.39 -5.19 6.98
C PRO A 61 28.39 -5.10 8.50
N GLY A 62 28.42 -6.25 9.19
CA GLY A 62 28.40 -6.28 10.66
C GLY A 62 27.87 -7.56 11.33
N GLY A 63 27.88 -8.73 10.68
CA GLY A 63 27.72 -10.02 11.36
C GLY A 63 26.46 -10.17 12.22
N VAL A 64 25.33 -9.61 11.80
CA VAL A 64 24.06 -9.75 12.51
C VAL A 64 23.35 -11.04 12.07
N ASN A 65 22.90 -11.85 13.04
CA ASN A 65 22.03 -13.01 12.82
C ASN A 65 20.86 -12.63 11.91
N ALA A 66 20.43 -13.57 11.04
CA ALA A 66 19.47 -13.35 9.95
C ALA A 66 18.15 -12.66 10.37
N THR A 67 17.74 -12.77 11.63
CA THR A 67 16.56 -12.11 12.22
C THR A 67 16.74 -10.62 12.49
N ASN A 68 17.93 -10.15 12.89
CA ASN A 68 18.20 -8.72 13.08
C ASN A 68 18.37 -7.98 11.75
N GLY A 69 18.58 -8.71 10.65
CA GLY A 69 18.73 -8.15 9.32
C GLY A 69 17.43 -7.56 8.77
N THR A 70 16.26 -8.12 9.09
CA THR A 70 14.97 -7.62 8.57
C THR A 70 14.58 -6.28 9.19
N GLU A 71 14.75 -6.12 10.50
CA GLU A 71 14.45 -4.87 11.20
C GLU A 71 15.37 -3.73 10.76
N ALA A 72 16.67 -4.01 10.63
CA ALA A 72 17.64 -3.03 10.15
C ALA A 72 17.35 -2.61 8.69
N ARG A 73 16.95 -3.55 7.83
CA ARG A 73 16.54 -3.27 6.45
C ARG A 73 15.28 -2.42 6.38
N ASP A 74 14.29 -2.72 7.21
CA ASP A 74 13.06 -1.93 7.27
C ASP A 74 13.32 -0.51 7.78
N ALA A 75 14.20 -0.35 8.78
CA ALA A 75 14.64 0.97 9.25
C ALA A 75 15.37 1.77 8.15
N LEU A 76 16.20 1.12 7.33
CA LEU A 76 16.84 1.74 6.16
C LEU A 76 15.80 2.16 5.10
N ARG A 77 14.80 1.33 4.82
CA ARG A 77 13.71 1.66 3.88
C ARG A 77 12.89 2.84 4.35
N VAL A 78 12.60 2.92 5.65
CA VAL A 78 11.96 4.10 6.27
C VAL A 78 12.81 5.34 6.03
N LYS A 79 14.12 5.30 6.28
CA LYS A 79 15.01 6.46 6.07
C LYS A 79 14.98 6.96 4.62
N VAL A 80 14.97 6.04 3.65
CA VAL A 80 14.84 6.38 2.23
C VAL A 80 13.47 7.00 1.92
N ALA A 81 12.38 6.42 2.44
CA ALA A 81 11.05 6.99 2.24
C ALA A 81 10.94 8.40 2.84
N MET A 82 11.52 8.63 4.01
CA MET A 82 11.56 9.95 4.67
C MET A 82 12.37 10.98 3.88
N SER A 83 13.52 10.61 3.32
CA SER A 83 14.32 11.54 2.51
C SER A 83 13.65 11.92 1.20
N VAL A 84 13.03 10.95 0.52
CA VAL A 84 12.28 11.19 -0.73
C VAL A 84 11.05 12.07 -0.48
N THR A 85 10.31 11.81 0.60
CA THR A 85 9.13 12.62 0.96
C THR A 85 9.51 14.02 1.39
N LEU A 86 10.59 14.20 2.16
CA LEU A 86 11.13 15.51 2.51
C LEU A 86 11.52 16.31 1.26
N LEU A 87 12.30 15.70 0.36
CA LEU A 87 12.70 16.34 -0.90
C LEU A 87 11.48 16.71 -1.76
N SER A 88 10.50 15.80 -1.88
CA SER A 88 9.26 16.08 -2.60
C SER A 88 8.49 17.25 -1.97
N GLY A 89 8.48 17.35 -0.64
CA GLY A 89 7.81 18.45 0.07
C GLY A 89 8.51 19.79 -0.17
N ILE A 90 9.84 19.81 -0.15
CA ILE A 90 10.63 21.02 -0.49
C ILE A 90 10.35 21.45 -1.93
N ILE A 91 10.36 20.52 -2.89
CA ILE A 91 10.05 20.80 -4.29
C ILE A 91 8.62 21.35 -4.43
N GLN A 92 7.64 20.72 -3.78
CA GLN A 92 6.24 21.18 -3.79
C GLN A 92 6.09 22.58 -3.17
N PHE A 93 6.79 22.86 -2.08
CA PHE A 93 6.80 24.18 -1.45
C PHE A 93 7.39 25.24 -2.39
N CYS A 94 8.55 24.97 -3.01
CA CYS A 94 9.17 25.86 -3.99
C CYS A 94 8.26 26.12 -5.21
N LEU A 95 7.65 25.07 -5.76
CA LEU A 95 6.70 25.19 -6.87
C LEU A 95 5.45 26.00 -6.48
N GLY A 96 4.99 25.87 -5.24
CA GLY A 96 3.90 26.67 -4.68
C GLY A 96 4.25 28.15 -4.59
N VAL A 97 5.45 28.48 -4.10
CA VAL A 97 5.96 29.86 -4.05
C VAL A 97 6.09 30.47 -5.45
N CYS A 98 6.58 29.69 -6.41
CA CYS A 98 6.65 30.10 -7.83
C CYS A 98 5.29 30.14 -8.53
N ARG A 99 4.18 29.85 -7.84
CA ARG A 99 2.81 29.76 -8.40
C ARG A 99 2.72 28.85 -9.63
N PHE A 100 3.48 27.76 -9.64
CA PHE A 100 3.52 26.82 -10.77
C PHE A 100 2.25 25.96 -10.91
N GLY A 101 1.24 26.19 -10.07
CA GLY A 101 -0.06 25.50 -10.11
C GLY A 101 -0.83 25.66 -11.43
N PHE A 102 -0.49 26.66 -12.25
CA PHE A 102 -1.03 26.83 -13.61
C PHE A 102 -0.78 25.60 -14.48
N VAL A 103 0.36 24.91 -14.34
CA VAL A 103 0.69 23.74 -15.17
C VAL A 103 -0.21 22.54 -14.88
N ALA A 104 -0.73 22.41 -13.65
CA ALA A 104 -1.69 21.36 -13.32
C ALA A 104 -3.01 21.50 -14.11
N ILE A 105 -3.35 22.72 -14.54
CA ILE A 105 -4.55 23.02 -15.34
C ILE A 105 -4.37 22.59 -16.81
N TYR A 106 -3.13 22.41 -17.28
CA TYR A 106 -2.82 21.99 -18.66
C TYR A 106 -2.80 20.48 -18.87
N LEU A 107 -2.91 19.68 -17.80
CA LEU A 107 -3.01 18.24 -17.93
C LEU A 107 -4.37 17.87 -18.52
N THR A 108 -4.36 17.40 -19.76
CA THR A 108 -5.58 17.04 -20.47
C THR A 108 -6.30 15.89 -19.76
N GLU A 109 -7.64 15.91 -19.74
CA GLU A 109 -8.42 14.82 -19.14
C GLU A 109 -8.04 13.42 -19.68
N PRO A 110 -7.79 13.21 -20.99
CA PRO A 110 -7.37 11.92 -21.51
C PRO A 110 -6.04 11.43 -20.90
N LEU A 111 -5.10 12.34 -20.63
CA LEU A 111 -3.82 12.00 -20.02
C LEU A 111 -4.01 11.53 -18.57
N VAL A 112 -4.83 12.24 -17.80
CA VAL A 112 -5.12 11.85 -16.41
C VAL A 112 -5.89 10.52 -16.35
N ARG A 113 -6.87 10.31 -17.24
CA ARG A 113 -7.60 9.03 -17.34
C ARG A 113 -6.69 7.86 -17.76
N GLY A 114 -5.79 8.10 -18.72
CA GLY A 114 -4.80 7.10 -19.15
C GLY A 114 -3.83 6.73 -18.03
N PHE A 115 -3.28 7.75 -17.34
CA PHE A 115 -2.38 7.56 -16.21
C PHE A 115 -3.05 6.78 -15.07
N THR A 116 -4.25 7.17 -14.67
CA THR A 116 -5.00 6.50 -13.57
C THR A 116 -5.35 5.05 -13.92
N THR A 117 -5.75 4.76 -15.17
CA THR A 117 -6.03 3.39 -15.62
C THR A 117 -4.78 2.52 -15.60
N ALA A 118 -3.66 3.02 -16.15
CA ALA A 118 -2.38 2.30 -16.14
C ALA A 118 -1.89 2.07 -14.70
N ALA A 119 -2.05 3.07 -13.83
CA ALA A 119 -1.65 2.96 -12.45
C ALA A 119 -2.53 2.00 -11.65
N ALA A 120 -3.84 1.92 -11.95
CA ALA A 120 -4.74 0.92 -11.36
C ALA A 120 -4.31 -0.51 -11.75
N VAL A 121 -3.99 -0.76 -13.02
CA VAL A 121 -3.45 -2.05 -13.47
C VAL A 121 -2.14 -2.39 -12.76
N HIS A 122 -1.24 -1.40 -12.62
CA HIS A 122 0.04 -1.60 -11.93
C HIS A 122 -0.14 -1.94 -10.43
N VAL A 123 -1.06 -1.25 -9.75
CA VAL A 123 -1.43 -1.56 -8.36
C VAL A 123 -2.03 -2.96 -8.26
N PHE A 124 -2.94 -3.31 -9.16
CA PHE A 124 -3.56 -4.64 -9.18
C PHE A 124 -2.53 -5.76 -9.33
N THR A 125 -1.61 -5.65 -10.31
CA THR A 125 -0.52 -6.61 -10.48
C THR A 125 0.35 -6.72 -9.22
N SER A 126 0.61 -5.59 -8.55
CA SER A 126 1.42 -5.56 -7.33
C SER A 126 0.72 -6.18 -6.12
N MET A 127 -0.62 -6.25 -6.13
CA MET A 127 -1.44 -6.88 -5.10
C MET A 127 -1.55 -8.40 -5.26
N LEU A 128 -1.42 -8.93 -6.48
CA LEU A 128 -1.56 -10.37 -6.74
C LEU A 128 -0.62 -11.21 -5.89
N LYS A 129 0.62 -10.77 -5.64
CA LYS A 129 1.57 -11.50 -4.78
C LYS A 129 1.06 -11.67 -3.34
N TYR A 130 0.35 -10.66 -2.81
CA TYR A 130 -0.24 -10.71 -1.47
C TYR A 130 -1.48 -11.59 -1.45
N LEU A 131 -2.30 -11.56 -2.51
CA LEU A 131 -3.47 -12.41 -2.65
C LEU A 131 -3.10 -13.90 -2.73
N PHE A 132 -2.05 -14.25 -3.47
CA PHE A 132 -1.56 -15.63 -3.57
C PHE A 132 -0.70 -16.07 -2.36
N GLY A 133 -0.30 -15.15 -1.49
CA GLY A 133 0.55 -15.43 -0.33
C GLY A 133 1.97 -15.89 -0.72
N VAL A 134 2.49 -15.44 -1.86
CA VAL A 134 3.79 -15.89 -2.39
C VAL A 134 4.86 -14.83 -2.18
N LYS A 135 6.01 -15.22 -1.62
CA LYS A 135 7.19 -14.35 -1.44
C LYS A 135 7.97 -14.27 -2.75
N THR A 136 7.69 -13.25 -3.56
CA THR A 136 8.42 -12.96 -4.81
C THR A 136 9.44 -11.84 -4.64
N LYS A 137 10.55 -11.92 -5.38
CA LYS A 137 11.51 -10.81 -5.47
C LYS A 137 10.81 -9.56 -5.99
N ARG A 138 11.07 -8.41 -5.37
CA ARG A 138 10.55 -7.13 -5.86
C ARG A 138 11.41 -6.63 -7.01
N TYR A 139 10.81 -6.54 -8.20
CA TYR A 139 11.46 -5.92 -9.35
C TYR A 139 11.26 -4.40 -9.32
N SER A 140 12.21 -3.66 -9.88
CA SER A 140 12.15 -2.21 -10.04
C SER A 140 12.80 -1.83 -11.36
N GLY A 141 12.16 -0.95 -12.13
CA GLY A 141 12.64 -0.51 -13.44
C GLY A 141 11.59 -0.62 -14.54
N ILE A 142 12.03 -0.43 -15.78
CA ILE A 142 11.18 -0.56 -16.96
C ILE A 142 10.75 -2.03 -17.13
N PHE A 143 9.50 -2.26 -17.51
CA PHE A 143 8.86 -3.61 -17.53
C PHE A 143 8.75 -4.33 -16.17
N SER A 144 8.95 -3.65 -15.04
CA SER A 144 8.81 -4.26 -13.70
C SER A 144 7.48 -4.98 -13.49
N VAL A 145 6.39 -4.47 -14.07
CA VAL A 145 5.05 -5.10 -14.01
C VAL A 145 5.03 -6.47 -14.67
N VAL A 146 5.66 -6.59 -15.83
CA VAL A 146 5.75 -7.85 -16.59
C VAL A 146 6.58 -8.86 -15.81
N TYR A 147 7.76 -8.46 -15.34
CA TYR A 147 8.62 -9.34 -14.53
C TYR A 147 7.94 -9.79 -13.23
N SER A 148 7.26 -8.88 -12.53
CA SER A 148 6.48 -9.21 -11.33
C SER A 148 5.35 -10.19 -11.64
N THR A 149 4.68 -10.05 -12.78
CA THR A 149 3.58 -10.95 -13.19
C THR A 149 4.12 -12.34 -13.50
N VAL A 150 5.18 -12.43 -14.31
CA VAL A 150 5.83 -13.70 -14.67
C VAL A 150 6.34 -14.40 -13.40
N ALA A 151 6.96 -13.67 -12.48
CA ALA A 151 7.45 -14.23 -11.22
C ALA A 151 6.30 -14.77 -10.33
N VAL A 152 5.15 -14.10 -10.29
CA VAL A 152 3.97 -14.60 -9.57
C VAL A 152 3.41 -15.86 -10.25
N LEU A 153 3.31 -15.86 -11.59
CA LEU A 153 2.82 -17.02 -12.35
C LEU A 153 3.74 -18.24 -12.21
N GLN A 154 5.05 -18.05 -12.22
CA GLN A 154 6.02 -19.14 -12.05
C GLN A 154 5.91 -19.78 -10.66
N ASN A 155 5.66 -18.97 -9.63
CA ASN A 155 5.52 -19.44 -8.25
C ASN A 155 4.09 -19.83 -7.86
N VAL A 156 3.15 -19.90 -8.82
CA VAL A 156 1.75 -20.26 -8.54
C VAL A 156 1.63 -21.64 -7.90
N LYS A 157 2.57 -22.56 -8.15
CA LYS A 157 2.53 -23.90 -7.55
C LYS A 157 2.77 -23.90 -6.03
N ASN A 158 3.43 -22.87 -5.50
CA ASN A 158 3.72 -22.71 -4.08
C ASN A 158 2.75 -21.71 -3.41
N LEU A 159 1.52 -21.61 -3.92
CA LEU A 159 0.50 -20.72 -3.37
C LEU A 159 0.03 -21.19 -1.99
N ASN A 160 -0.22 -20.23 -1.10
CA ASN A 160 -0.89 -20.52 0.15
C ASN A 160 -2.41 -20.50 -0.09
N VAL A 161 -3.01 -21.70 -0.16
CA VAL A 161 -4.46 -21.87 -0.42
C VAL A 161 -5.30 -21.14 0.63
N CYS A 162 -4.83 -21.09 1.89
CA CYS A 162 -5.52 -20.40 2.97
C CYS A 162 -5.53 -18.88 2.74
N SER A 163 -4.39 -18.28 2.41
CA SER A 163 -4.29 -16.85 2.08
C SER A 163 -5.17 -16.47 0.90
N LEU A 164 -5.19 -17.31 -0.14
CA LEU A 164 -6.06 -17.11 -1.30
C LEU A 164 -7.54 -17.17 -0.92
N GLY A 165 -7.95 -18.16 -0.11
CA GLY A 165 -9.32 -18.31 0.37
C GLY A 165 -9.79 -17.11 1.19
N VAL A 166 -8.98 -16.66 2.14
CA VAL A 166 -9.28 -15.46 2.94
C VAL A 166 -9.35 -14.21 2.07
N GLY A 167 -8.41 -14.05 1.13
CA GLY A 167 -8.39 -12.91 0.22
C GLY A 167 -9.62 -12.87 -0.71
N LEU A 168 -10.03 -14.01 -1.27
CA LEU A 168 -11.25 -14.11 -2.09
C LEU A 168 -12.52 -13.90 -1.28
N MET A 169 -12.57 -14.38 -0.05
CA MET A 169 -13.68 -14.12 0.88
C MET A 169 -13.83 -12.63 1.17
N VAL A 170 -12.73 -11.94 1.51
CA VAL A 170 -12.74 -10.49 1.75
C VAL A 170 -13.09 -9.73 0.47
N PHE A 171 -12.56 -10.14 -0.69
CA PHE A 171 -12.88 -9.52 -1.97
C PHE A 171 -14.38 -9.66 -2.30
N GLY A 172 -14.95 -10.85 -2.10
CA GLY A 172 -16.39 -11.10 -2.27
C GLY A 172 -17.24 -10.30 -1.30
N LEU A 173 -16.82 -10.18 -0.03
CA LEU A 173 -17.51 -9.37 0.97
C LEU A 173 -17.52 -7.88 0.60
N LEU A 174 -16.40 -7.33 0.12
CA LEU A 174 -16.32 -5.93 -0.28
C LEU A 174 -17.15 -5.66 -1.53
N LEU A 175 -17.09 -6.53 -2.55
CA LEU A 175 -17.91 -6.39 -3.76
C LEU A 175 -19.40 -6.54 -3.45
N GLY A 176 -19.78 -7.61 -2.76
CA GLY A 176 -21.17 -7.86 -2.38
C GLY A 176 -21.72 -6.79 -1.46
N GLY A 177 -20.91 -6.32 -0.50
CA GLY A 177 -21.27 -5.21 0.37
C GLY A 177 -21.44 -3.90 -0.40
N LYS A 178 -20.58 -3.61 -1.37
CA LYS A 178 -20.70 -2.41 -2.20
C LYS A 178 -21.98 -2.44 -3.04
N GLU A 179 -22.27 -3.56 -3.69
CA GLU A 179 -23.50 -3.76 -4.46
C GLU A 179 -24.75 -3.63 -3.57
N PHE A 180 -24.69 -4.20 -2.35
CA PHE A 180 -25.76 -4.07 -1.37
C PHE A 180 -25.95 -2.61 -0.93
N ASN A 181 -24.86 -1.90 -0.64
CA ASN A 181 -24.90 -0.50 -0.24
C ASN A 181 -25.45 0.40 -1.35
N GLU A 182 -25.13 0.14 -2.62
CA GLU A 182 -25.71 0.85 -3.76
C GLU A 182 -27.20 0.53 -3.94
N ARG A 183 -27.59 -0.74 -3.80
CA ARG A 183 -29.00 -1.17 -3.96
C ARG A 183 -29.92 -0.68 -2.85
N PHE A 184 -29.42 -0.55 -1.62
CA PHE A 184 -30.17 -0.09 -0.46
C PHE A 184 -29.86 1.35 -0.05
N LYS A 185 -29.23 2.12 -0.95
CA LYS A 185 -28.83 3.51 -0.71
C LYS A 185 -29.99 4.40 -0.25
N GLU A 186 -31.20 4.14 -0.72
CA GLU A 186 -32.40 4.92 -0.36
C GLU A 186 -32.92 4.62 1.07
N LYS A 187 -32.60 3.45 1.61
CA LYS A 187 -33.07 3.02 2.94
C LYS A 187 -32.02 3.19 4.03
N LEU A 188 -30.76 3.41 3.67
CA LEU A 188 -29.64 3.55 4.60
C LEU A 188 -29.33 5.04 4.84
N PRO A 189 -29.30 5.51 6.10
CA PRO A 189 -28.99 6.91 6.41
C PRO A 189 -27.51 7.27 6.18
N ALA A 190 -26.62 6.28 6.11
CA ALA A 190 -25.20 6.46 5.83
C ALA A 190 -24.63 5.21 5.13
N PRO A 191 -23.60 5.36 4.26
CA PRO A 191 -22.93 4.22 3.66
C PRO A 191 -22.22 3.39 4.73
N ILE A 192 -22.36 2.05 4.63
CA ILE A 192 -21.76 1.13 5.59
C ILE A 192 -20.23 1.09 5.38
N PRO A 193 -19.40 1.28 6.42
CA PRO A 193 -17.94 1.20 6.32
C PRO A 193 -17.47 -0.26 6.23
N LEU A 194 -17.66 -0.88 5.07
CA LEU A 194 -17.38 -2.30 4.82
C LEU A 194 -15.91 -2.67 5.01
N GLU A 195 -14.99 -1.75 4.72
CA GLU A 195 -13.55 -1.96 4.88
C GLU A 195 -13.19 -2.19 6.35
N PHE A 196 -13.84 -1.47 7.28
CA PHE A 196 -13.64 -1.66 8.71
C PHE A 196 -14.11 -3.06 9.14
N PHE A 197 -15.32 -3.46 8.74
CA PHE A 197 -15.84 -4.79 9.05
C PHE A 197 -14.99 -5.91 8.46
N ALA A 198 -14.50 -5.74 7.22
CA ALA A 198 -13.62 -6.70 6.57
C ALA A 198 -12.33 -6.91 7.38
N VAL A 199 -11.71 -5.84 7.88
CA VAL A 199 -10.50 -5.93 8.71
C VAL A 199 -10.82 -6.59 10.05
N VAL A 200 -11.88 -6.17 10.76
CA VAL A 200 -12.25 -6.74 12.07
C VAL A 200 -12.57 -8.23 11.96
N MET A 201 -13.39 -8.63 10.99
CA MET A 201 -13.71 -10.04 10.78
C MET A 201 -12.49 -10.84 10.32
N GLY A 202 -11.66 -10.28 9.44
CA GLY A 202 -10.42 -10.90 9.01
C GLY A 202 -9.46 -11.18 10.17
N THR A 203 -9.29 -10.20 11.07
CA THR A 203 -8.49 -10.37 12.29
C THR A 203 -9.11 -11.40 13.25
N GLY A 204 -10.42 -11.38 13.45
CA GLY A 204 -11.12 -12.35 14.29
C GLY A 204 -10.98 -13.79 13.78
N ILE A 205 -11.16 -14.00 12.48
CA ILE A 205 -10.98 -15.32 11.84
C ILE A 205 -9.51 -15.75 11.93
N SER A 206 -8.57 -14.84 11.67
CA SER A 206 -7.15 -15.14 11.74
C SER A 206 -6.69 -15.55 13.14
N ALA A 207 -7.21 -14.89 14.18
CA ALA A 207 -6.93 -15.21 15.58
C ALA A 207 -7.63 -16.51 16.04
N GLY A 208 -8.91 -16.70 15.67
CA GLY A 208 -9.69 -17.86 16.07
C GLY A 208 -9.20 -19.18 15.48
N PHE A 209 -8.75 -19.16 14.22
CA PHE A 209 -8.23 -20.35 13.53
C PHE A 209 -6.70 -20.46 13.58
N ASN A 210 -6.01 -19.53 14.25
CA ASN A 210 -4.55 -19.45 14.35
C ASN A 210 -3.84 -19.73 13.00
N LEU A 211 -4.25 -18.95 11.99
CA LEU A 211 -3.87 -19.16 10.59
C LEU A 211 -2.36 -19.00 10.33
N GLN A 212 -1.68 -18.25 11.18
CA GLN A 212 -0.22 -18.07 11.09
C GLN A 212 0.51 -19.37 11.41
N GLU A 213 0.18 -20.03 12.53
CA GLU A 213 0.84 -21.26 12.96
C GLU A 213 0.40 -22.47 12.11
N SER A 214 -0.89 -22.55 11.78
CA SER A 214 -1.45 -23.73 11.09
C SER A 214 -1.20 -23.73 9.58
N TYR A 215 -1.21 -22.55 8.95
CA TYR A 215 -1.20 -22.43 7.49
C TYR A 215 -0.10 -21.50 6.96
N ASN A 216 0.81 -20.99 7.80
CA ASN A 216 1.90 -20.09 7.40
C ASN A 216 1.41 -18.88 6.59
N VAL A 217 0.28 -18.31 7.04
CA VAL A 217 -0.26 -17.07 6.46
C VAL A 217 0.57 -15.89 6.98
N ASP A 218 1.05 -15.04 6.08
CA ASP A 218 1.79 -13.83 6.44
C ASP A 218 0.86 -12.85 7.19
N VAL A 219 1.23 -12.50 8.43
CA VAL A 219 0.50 -11.53 9.26
C VAL A 219 1.20 -10.18 9.31
N VAL A 220 0.46 -9.15 9.70
CA VAL A 220 0.95 -7.75 9.82
C VAL A 220 2.04 -7.60 10.89
N GLY A 221 2.12 -8.53 11.85
CA GLY A 221 3.09 -8.50 12.96
C GLY A 221 2.68 -7.58 14.09
N THR A 222 3.62 -7.29 14.99
CA THR A 222 3.40 -6.39 16.12
C THR A 222 3.43 -4.93 15.67
N LEU A 223 2.50 -4.13 16.21
CA LEU A 223 2.46 -2.69 16.00
C LEU A 223 2.91 -2.01 17.30
N PRO A 224 3.92 -1.11 17.28
CA PRO A 224 4.32 -0.34 18.45
C PRO A 224 3.15 0.57 18.88
N LEU A 225 2.89 0.57 20.19
CA LEU A 225 1.82 1.35 20.82
C LEU A 225 2.34 2.73 21.23
N GLY A 226 2.73 3.56 20.26
CA GLY A 226 3.10 4.96 20.48
C GLY A 226 4.48 5.18 21.09
#